data_AF-A0A8C4QEJ7-F1
#
_entry.id   AF-A0A8C4QEJ7-F1
#
_cell.length_a   1.000
_cell.length_b   1.000
_cell.length_c   1.000
_cell.angle_alpha   90.00
_cell.angle_beta   90.00
_cell.angle_gamma   90.00
#
_symmetry.space_group_name_H-M   'P 1'
#
loop_
_entity.id
_entity.type
_entity.pdbx_description
1 polymer ?
#
loop_
_entity_poly.entity_id
_entity_poly.type
_entity_poly.pdbx_seq_one_letter_code
_entity_poly.pdbx_strand_id
1 'polypeptide(L)'
;MLKKSLLGGLHSFTMMTHQKTRLVIAIVTWVCLRTNSAAGYERNAPSHSIRIEGDITLGGLFPVHAKGPAGKACGELKKEKGIHRLEAMLYALDLINDDPELLPNITLGARVLDTCSRDTYALEQSLTFVQALIGRDTSDVRCPSGKPPLFGQPERIVSVVGAAASSAP
;
A
#
# COMPACT_ATOMS: atom_id res chain seq x y z
N MET A 1 5.97 -6.49 9.90
CA MET A 1 6.98 -5.41 10.00
C MET A 1 6.37 -4.05 9.67
N LEU A 2 5.67 -3.85 8.54
CA LEU A 2 5.01 -2.57 8.17
C LEU A 2 3.58 -2.29 8.75
N LYS A 3 3.29 -2.74 9.98
CA LYS A 3 2.14 -2.39 10.90
C LYS A 3 1.71 -3.52 11.83
N LYS A 4 2.22 -4.75 11.64
CA LYS A 4 2.14 -5.83 12.66
C LYS A 4 3.20 -5.74 13.78
N SER A 5 3.96 -4.65 13.88
CA SER A 5 4.76 -4.36 15.09
C SER A 5 4.03 -3.46 16.10
N LEU A 6 2.74 -3.16 15.89
CA LEU A 6 1.97 -2.21 16.72
C LEU A 6 0.80 -2.84 17.51
N LEU A 7 0.79 -4.15 17.72
CA LEU A 7 0.07 -4.74 18.86
C LEU A 7 0.92 -5.88 19.44
N GLY A 8 1.43 -5.65 20.65
CA GLY A 8 2.44 -6.48 21.30
C GLY A 8 1.91 -7.73 22.00
N GLY A 9 2.89 -8.52 22.46
CA GLY A 9 2.81 -9.30 23.69
C GLY A 9 2.15 -10.67 23.59
N LEU A 10 2.96 -11.71 23.39
CA LEU A 10 2.86 -12.93 24.19
C LEU A 10 4.24 -13.59 24.27
N HIS A 11 4.99 -13.23 25.31
CA HIS A 11 6.12 -13.99 25.79
C HIS A 11 5.62 -15.21 26.59
N SER A 12 6.35 -16.31 26.47
CA SER A 12 6.49 -17.39 27.44
C SER A 12 5.38 -18.45 27.50
N PHE A 13 5.66 -19.64 26.96
CA PHE A 13 5.21 -20.89 27.56
C PHE A 13 6.32 -21.94 27.48
N THR A 14 7.07 -22.03 28.58
CA THR A 14 7.95 -23.13 28.94
C THR A 14 7.17 -24.44 29.12
N MET A 15 7.86 -25.57 28.92
CA MET A 15 7.47 -26.96 29.19
C MET A 15 6.37 -27.14 30.27
N MET A 16 5.27 -27.82 29.93
CA MET A 16 4.36 -28.37 30.96
C MET A 16 3.55 -29.59 30.48
N THR A 17 4.00 -30.78 30.90
CA THR A 17 3.28 -32.04 31.23
C THR A 17 2.11 -32.54 30.33
N HIS A 18 2.27 -33.79 29.88
CA HIS A 18 1.50 -34.57 28.88
C HIS A 18 -0.03 -34.74 29.10
N GLN A 19 -0.60 -34.27 30.21
CA GLN A 19 -2.02 -34.52 30.55
C GLN A 19 -2.95 -33.33 30.27
N LYS A 20 -2.42 -32.10 30.23
CA LYS A 20 -3.20 -30.90 29.85
C LYS A 20 -3.29 -30.73 28.33
N THR A 21 -2.40 -31.36 27.57
CA THR A 21 -2.32 -31.32 26.11
C THR A 21 -3.57 -31.88 25.43
N ARG A 22 -4.22 -32.91 26.01
CA ARG A 22 -5.43 -33.52 25.42
C ARG A 22 -6.63 -32.57 25.41
N LEU A 23 -6.81 -31.78 26.47
CA LEU A 23 -7.93 -30.84 26.56
C LEU A 23 -7.70 -29.62 25.64
N VAL A 24 -6.46 -29.12 25.58
CA VAL A 24 -6.10 -28.01 24.70
C VAL A 24 -6.25 -28.40 23.23
N ILE A 25 -5.83 -29.62 22.84
CA ILE A 25 -5.99 -30.12 21.46
C ILE A 25 -7.48 -30.26 21.11
N ALA A 26 -8.32 -30.75 22.04
CA ALA A 26 -9.76 -30.88 21.81
C ALA A 26 -10.43 -29.52 21.63
N ILE A 27 -10.06 -28.51 22.43
CA ILE A 27 -10.60 -27.15 22.30
C ILE A 27 -10.13 -26.49 21.01
N VAL A 28 -8.84 -26.61 20.65
CA VAL A 28 -8.29 -26.03 19.41
C VAL A 28 -8.91 -26.68 18.17
N THR A 29 -9.08 -28.01 18.17
CA THR A 29 -9.75 -28.69 17.05
C THR A 29 -11.24 -28.36 16.96
N TRP A 30 -11.95 -28.21 18.08
CA TRP A 30 -13.36 -27.78 18.10
C TRP A 30 -13.55 -26.34 17.62
N VAL A 31 -12.62 -25.44 17.96
CA VAL A 31 -12.59 -24.05 17.46
C VAL A 31 -12.29 -24.04 15.96
N CYS A 32 -11.28 -24.78 15.50
CA CYS A 32 -10.95 -24.89 14.07
C CYS A 32 -12.09 -25.51 13.24
N LEU A 33 -12.84 -26.47 13.77
CA LEU A 33 -13.97 -27.07 13.07
C LEU A 33 -15.20 -26.15 13.00
N ARG A 34 -15.37 -25.24 13.96
CA ARG A 34 -16.49 -24.27 13.98
C ARG A 34 -16.22 -23.03 13.12
N THR A 35 -14.98 -22.68 12.84
CA THR A 35 -14.65 -21.57 11.93
C THR A 35 -14.36 -22.10 10.53
N ASN A 36 -15.34 -22.74 9.90
CA ASN A 36 -15.35 -22.92 8.45
C ASN A 36 -15.82 -21.61 7.79
N SER A 37 -15.11 -20.52 8.05
CA SER A 37 -15.11 -19.41 7.13
C SER A 37 -14.13 -19.79 6.04
N ALA A 38 -14.66 -20.33 4.94
CA ALA A 38 -14.00 -20.21 3.65
C ALA A 38 -13.92 -18.70 3.37
N ALA A 39 -12.90 -18.06 3.93
CA ALA A 39 -12.44 -16.78 3.46
C ALA A 39 -11.94 -17.07 2.06
N GLY A 40 -12.81 -16.88 1.06
CA GLY A 40 -12.39 -16.71 -0.30
C GLY A 40 -11.32 -15.65 -0.25
N TYR A 41 -10.06 -16.06 -0.42
CA TYR A 41 -8.99 -15.13 -0.74
C TYR A 41 -9.35 -14.63 -2.13
N GLU A 42 -10.10 -13.54 -2.17
CA GLU A 42 -10.19 -12.69 -3.33
C GLU A 42 -8.73 -12.46 -3.73
N ARG A 43 -8.31 -13.01 -4.88
CA ARG A 43 -7.06 -12.61 -5.52
C ARG A 43 -7.26 -11.17 -5.96
N ASN A 44 -7.29 -10.26 -4.99
CA ASN A 44 -6.84 -8.91 -5.19
C ASN A 44 -5.42 -9.08 -5.70
N ALA A 45 -5.25 -8.88 -7.01
CA ALA A 45 -3.93 -8.62 -7.56
C ALA A 45 -3.28 -7.61 -6.61
N PRO A 46 -2.05 -7.84 -6.13
CA PRO A 46 -1.44 -6.95 -5.16
C PRO A 46 -1.59 -5.53 -5.68
N SER A 47 -2.28 -4.69 -4.92
CA SER A 47 -2.37 -3.28 -5.25
C SER A 47 -0.94 -2.77 -5.28
N HIS A 48 -0.44 -2.38 -6.45
CA HIS A 48 0.92 -1.84 -6.64
C HIS A 48 1.03 -0.41 -6.09
N SER A 49 0.21 -0.12 -5.07
CA SER A 49 -0.01 1.18 -4.51
C SER A 49 -0.33 1.10 -3.02
N ILE A 50 0.09 2.14 -2.29
CA ILE A 50 -0.23 2.39 -0.90
C ILE A 50 -0.86 3.78 -0.83
N ARG A 51 -1.90 3.94 -0.02
CA ARG A 51 -2.57 5.21 0.19
C ARG A 51 -2.73 5.49 1.69
N ILE A 52 -2.32 6.68 2.09
CA ILE A 52 -2.44 7.24 3.44
C ILE A 52 -3.15 8.57 3.28
N GLU A 53 -4.27 8.73 3.96
CA GLU A 53 -5.05 9.95 3.94
C GLU A 53 -4.33 11.08 4.70
N GLY A 54 -4.53 12.30 4.27
CA GLY A 54 -4.08 13.51 4.93
C GLY A 54 -4.61 14.75 4.20
N ASP A 55 -4.43 15.93 4.79
CA ASP A 55 -4.83 17.20 4.18
C ASP A 55 -4.02 17.49 2.91
N ILE A 56 -2.77 17.01 2.86
CA ILE A 56 -1.86 17.14 1.72
C ILE A 56 -1.30 15.77 1.35
N THR A 57 -1.57 15.27 0.14
CA THR A 57 -1.02 14.00 -0.33
C THR A 57 0.30 14.17 -1.10
N LEU A 58 1.36 13.52 -0.62
CA LEU A 58 2.63 13.35 -1.33
C LEU A 58 2.63 12.09 -2.20
N GLY A 59 3.13 12.19 -3.43
CA GLY A 59 3.36 11.06 -4.32
C GLY A 59 4.69 10.37 -4.01
N GLY A 60 4.74 9.05 -4.13
CA GLY A 60 5.99 8.28 -3.99
C GLY A 60 6.16 7.27 -5.13
N LEU A 61 7.38 7.14 -5.66
CA LEU A 61 7.73 6.13 -6.67
C LEU A 61 8.94 5.31 -6.20
N PHE A 62 8.72 4.03 -5.84
CA PHE A 62 9.78 3.15 -5.35
C PHE A 62 9.82 1.83 -6.11
N PRO A 63 11.03 1.25 -6.35
CA PRO A 63 11.18 -0.05 -7.00
C PRO A 63 11.00 -1.18 -5.98
N VAL A 64 9.78 -1.34 -5.48
CA VAL A 64 9.44 -2.36 -4.48
C VAL A 64 9.62 -3.75 -5.06
N HIS A 65 9.26 -3.95 -6.34
CA HIS A 65 9.55 -5.17 -7.08
C HIS A 65 10.67 -5.00 -8.12
N ALA A 66 11.30 -6.12 -8.46
CA ALA A 66 12.16 -6.26 -9.63
C ALA A 66 11.35 -6.29 -10.92
N LYS A 67 12.03 -6.19 -12.06
CA LYS A 67 11.41 -6.39 -13.37
C LYS A 67 10.92 -7.83 -13.48
N GLY A 68 9.65 -8.00 -13.86
CA GLY A 68 9.06 -9.32 -14.07
C GLY A 68 9.66 -10.06 -15.27
N PRO A 69 9.60 -11.41 -15.29
CA PRO A 69 9.90 -12.19 -16.48
C PRO A 69 8.89 -11.89 -17.60
N ALA A 70 9.18 -12.32 -18.83
CA ALA A 70 8.34 -12.07 -20.00
C ALA A 70 6.85 -12.36 -19.72
N GLY A 71 5.98 -11.37 -19.96
CA GLY A 71 4.54 -11.47 -19.71
C GLY A 71 4.07 -11.07 -18.31
N LYS A 72 4.96 -10.86 -17.34
CA LYS A 72 4.63 -10.31 -16.01
C LYS A 72 5.11 -8.87 -15.87
N ALA A 73 4.28 -8.00 -15.30
CA ALA A 73 4.64 -6.61 -15.05
C ALA A 73 5.84 -6.51 -14.08
N CYS A 74 5.73 -7.24 -12.96
CA CYS A 74 6.63 -7.16 -11.81
C CYS A 74 7.16 -8.55 -11.43
N GLY A 75 8.35 -8.57 -10.82
CA GLY A 75 9.06 -9.76 -10.37
C GLY A 75 9.14 -9.84 -8.85
N GLU A 76 10.24 -10.39 -8.33
CA GLU A 76 10.45 -10.57 -6.89
C GLU A 76 10.58 -9.25 -6.11
N LEU A 77 10.25 -9.29 -4.82
CA LEU A 77 10.38 -8.15 -3.90
C LEU A 77 11.86 -7.77 -3.66
N LYS A 78 12.16 -6.47 -3.74
CA LYS A 78 13.47 -5.88 -3.46
C LYS A 78 13.49 -5.29 -2.06
N LYS A 79 14.00 -6.06 -1.09
CA LYS A 79 14.05 -5.66 0.33
C LYS A 79 14.85 -4.36 0.54
N GLU A 80 16.10 -4.32 0.09
CA GLU A 80 16.99 -3.20 0.42
C GLU A 80 16.64 -1.91 -0.34
N LYS A 81 16.67 -1.94 -1.67
CA LYS A 81 16.50 -0.72 -2.50
C LYS A 81 15.04 -0.32 -2.74
N GLY A 82 14.09 -1.20 -2.42
CA GLY A 82 12.65 -0.99 -2.61
C GLY A 82 11.97 -0.73 -1.27
N ILE A 83 11.83 -1.79 -0.46
CA ILE A 83 11.08 -1.73 0.81
C ILE A 83 11.69 -0.74 1.80
N HIS A 84 13.01 -0.73 2.01
CA HIS A 84 13.59 0.20 2.99
C HIS A 84 13.39 1.67 2.58
N ARG A 85 13.35 2.00 1.29
CA ARG A 85 13.10 3.37 0.83
C ARG A 85 11.64 3.78 0.97
N LEU A 86 10.73 2.86 0.69
CA LEU A 86 9.31 3.02 0.97
C LEU A 86 9.09 3.27 2.48
N GLU A 87 9.67 2.42 3.32
CA GLU A 87 9.57 2.54 4.78
C GLU A 87 10.19 3.85 5.28
N ALA A 88 11.32 4.28 4.73
CA ALA A 88 11.93 5.56 5.07
C ALA A 88 11.01 6.76 4.75
N MET A 89 10.29 6.74 3.62
CA MET A 89 9.31 7.79 3.31
C MET A 89 8.15 7.77 4.32
N LEU A 90 7.60 6.60 4.62
CA LEU A 90 6.49 6.47 5.58
C LEU A 90 6.91 6.92 6.99
N TYR A 91 8.11 6.51 7.41
CA TYR A 91 8.68 6.93 8.69
C TYR A 91 8.90 8.45 8.75
N ALA A 92 9.36 9.07 7.66
CA ALA A 92 9.52 10.52 7.61
C ALA A 92 8.17 11.26 7.69
N LEU A 93 7.11 10.71 7.09
CA LEU A 93 5.76 11.27 7.23
C LEU A 93 5.27 11.21 8.67
N ASP A 94 5.47 10.07 9.34
CA ASP A 94 5.11 9.91 10.75
C ASP A 94 5.85 10.95 11.61
N LEU A 95 7.16 11.12 11.41
CA LEU A 95 7.95 12.12 12.14
C LEU A 95 7.47 13.56 11.92
N ILE A 96 7.09 13.91 10.69
CA ILE A 96 6.60 15.27 10.40
C ILE A 96 5.22 15.49 11.01
N ASN A 97 4.31 14.51 10.90
CA ASN A 97 2.96 14.62 11.43
C ASN A 97 2.91 14.62 12.97
N ASP A 98 3.89 14.01 13.63
CA ASP A 98 4.01 13.98 15.09
C ASP A 98 4.73 15.22 15.67
N ASP A 99 5.38 16.04 14.84
CA ASP A 99 6.11 17.24 15.27
C ASP A 99 5.17 18.47 15.32
N PRO A 100 4.86 19.02 16.51
CA PRO A 100 3.94 20.16 16.63
C PRO A 100 4.52 21.48 16.10
N GLU A 101 5.84 21.57 15.87
CA GLU A 101 6.50 22.76 15.32
C GLU A 101 6.49 22.77 13.79
N LEU A 102 6.38 21.60 13.15
CA LEU A 102 6.36 21.44 11.70
C LEU A 102 4.93 21.18 11.19
N LEU A 103 4.40 22.10 10.37
CA LEU A 103 3.05 22.01 9.77
C LEU A 103 1.89 21.89 10.80
N PRO A 104 1.74 22.84 11.74
CA PRO A 104 0.68 22.77 12.74
C PRO A 104 -0.71 22.75 12.09
N ASN A 105 -1.56 21.81 12.53
CA ASN A 105 -2.92 21.57 12.02
C ASN A 105 -3.02 21.09 10.56
N ILE A 106 -1.93 20.58 9.98
CA ILE A 106 -1.95 20.00 8.64
C ILE A 106 -1.33 18.61 8.71
N THR A 107 -2.04 17.61 8.17
CA THR A 107 -1.55 16.24 8.09
C THR A 107 -1.04 15.92 6.68
N LEU A 108 0.15 15.35 6.60
CA LEU A 108 0.70 14.81 5.36
C LEU A 108 0.22 13.38 5.14
N GLY A 109 -0.51 13.17 4.05
CA GLY A 109 -0.83 11.88 3.48
C GLY A 109 0.18 11.46 2.41
N ALA A 110 0.00 10.26 1.88
CA ALA A 110 0.81 9.79 0.76
C ALA A 110 0.10 8.80 -0.15
N ARG A 111 0.42 8.89 -1.44
CA ARG A 111 0.08 7.88 -2.44
C ARG A 111 1.35 7.37 -3.09
N VAL A 112 1.72 6.15 -2.73
CA VAL A 112 2.96 5.53 -3.18
C VAL A 112 2.66 4.47 -4.22
N LEU A 113 3.41 4.44 -5.32
CA LEU A 113 3.26 3.51 -6.43
C LEU A 113 4.57 2.73 -6.64
N ASP A 114 4.45 1.45 -6.97
CA ASP A 114 5.60 0.62 -7.32
C ASP A 114 5.99 0.80 -8.79
N THR A 115 7.28 1.03 -9.04
CA THR A 115 7.82 1.16 -10.40
C THR A 115 8.23 -0.17 -11.02
N CYS A 116 8.26 -1.26 -10.23
CA CYS A 116 8.69 -2.59 -10.65
C CYS A 116 10.06 -2.61 -11.35
N SER A 117 10.91 -1.64 -11.04
CA SER A 117 12.21 -1.42 -11.69
C SER A 117 12.11 -1.36 -13.23
N ARG A 118 11.03 -0.76 -13.77
CA ARG A 118 10.78 -0.60 -15.21
C ARG A 118 10.38 0.85 -15.53
N ASP A 119 11.13 1.51 -16.39
CA ASP A 119 10.93 2.93 -16.71
C ASP A 119 9.56 3.21 -17.35
N THR A 120 9.12 2.36 -18.29
CA THR A 120 7.80 2.50 -18.92
C THR A 120 6.67 2.37 -17.90
N TYR A 121 6.83 1.47 -16.93
CA TYR A 121 5.84 1.28 -15.86
C TYR A 121 5.87 2.46 -14.89
N ALA A 122 7.06 2.96 -14.54
CA ALA A 122 7.21 4.18 -13.73
C ALA A 122 6.55 5.40 -14.39
N LEU A 123 6.68 5.54 -15.72
CA LEU A 123 6.02 6.60 -16.49
C LEU A 123 4.49 6.47 -16.45
N GLU A 124 3.96 5.26 -16.67
CA GLU A 124 2.52 4.98 -16.56
C GLU A 124 2.00 5.32 -15.16
N GLN A 125 2.72 4.94 -14.11
CA GLN A 125 2.37 5.28 -12.72
C GLN A 125 2.41 6.80 -12.48
N SER A 126 3.44 7.49 -12.98
CA SER A 126 3.59 8.95 -12.84
C SER A 126 2.44 9.70 -13.51
N LEU A 127 1.95 9.20 -14.64
CA LEU A 127 0.79 9.78 -15.33
C LEU A 127 -0.47 9.77 -14.44
N THR A 128 -0.61 8.77 -13.55
CA THR A 128 -1.75 8.71 -12.63
C THR A 128 -1.74 9.82 -11.57
N PHE A 129 -0.60 10.46 -11.31
CA PHE A 129 -0.53 11.60 -10.38
C PHE A 129 -1.01 12.91 -11.02
N VAL A 130 -0.80 13.07 -12.33
CA VAL A 130 -1.20 14.30 -13.05
C VAL A 130 -2.64 14.24 -13.59
N GLN A 131 -3.28 13.07 -13.57
CA GLN A 131 -4.67 12.91 -13.99
C GLN A 131 -5.64 13.84 -13.24
N ALA A 132 -5.33 14.21 -11.99
CA ALA A 132 -6.11 15.18 -11.22
C ALA A 132 -6.03 16.61 -11.76
N LEU A 133 -4.95 16.94 -12.44
CA LEU A 133 -4.69 18.28 -12.98
C LEU A 133 -5.28 18.47 -14.37
N ILE A 134 -5.54 17.38 -15.08
CA ILE A 134 -6.18 17.41 -16.38
C ILE A 134 -7.69 17.52 -16.13
N GLY A 135 -8.22 18.74 -16.28
CA GLY A 135 -9.66 18.98 -16.19
C GLY A 135 -10.41 18.02 -17.12
N ARG A 136 -11.23 17.15 -16.55
CA ARG A 136 -12.15 16.34 -17.34
C ARG A 136 -13.30 17.23 -17.76
N ASP A 137 -13.37 17.54 -19.06
CA ASP A 137 -14.58 18.13 -19.63
C ASP A 137 -15.64 17.03 -19.73
N THR A 138 -16.61 17.07 -18.83
CA THR A 138 -17.68 16.07 -18.73
C THR A 138 -18.96 16.52 -19.42
N SER A 139 -18.93 17.66 -20.12
CA SER A 139 -20.11 18.24 -20.77
C SER A 139 -20.74 17.30 -21.80
N ASP A 140 -19.94 16.42 -22.41
CA ASP A 140 -20.36 15.50 -23.47
C ASP A 140 -20.68 14.07 -23.00
N VAL A 141 -20.47 13.75 -21.71
CA VAL A 141 -20.70 12.38 -21.20
C VAL A 141 -22.10 12.25 -20.61
N ARG A 142 -22.95 11.47 -21.30
CA ARG A 142 -24.30 11.15 -20.83
C ARG A 142 -24.46 9.66 -20.57
N CYS A 143 -24.90 9.30 -19.37
CA CYS A 143 -25.27 7.92 -19.08
C CYS A 143 -26.58 7.55 -19.81
N PRO A 144 -26.78 6.28 -20.22
CA PRO A 144 -28.02 5.83 -20.85
C PRO A 144 -29.27 6.11 -20.01
N SER A 145 -29.10 6.21 -18.69
CA SER A 145 -30.14 6.54 -17.72
C SER A 145 -30.42 8.05 -17.57
N GLY A 146 -29.78 8.92 -18.36
CA GLY A 146 -29.93 10.38 -18.29
C GLY A 146 -29.38 11.05 -17.02
N LYS A 147 -28.76 10.27 -16.12
CA LYS A 147 -28.12 10.77 -14.90
C LYS A 147 -26.74 11.35 -15.20
N PRO A 148 -26.28 12.34 -14.43
CA PRO A 148 -24.90 12.79 -14.52
C PRO A 148 -23.94 11.63 -14.18
N PRO A 149 -22.81 11.50 -14.89
CA PRO A 149 -21.81 10.50 -14.58
C PRO A 149 -21.20 10.74 -13.19
N LEU A 150 -21.06 9.68 -12.40
CA LEU A 150 -20.36 9.72 -11.11
C LEU A 150 -18.87 9.52 -11.36
N PHE A 151 -18.11 10.61 -11.45
CA PHE A 151 -16.66 10.56 -11.49
C PHE A 151 -16.11 10.79 -10.08
N GLY A 152 -15.29 9.86 -9.59
CA GLY A 152 -14.44 10.14 -8.44
C GLY A 152 -13.46 11.25 -8.80
N GLN A 153 -13.39 12.31 -7.99
CA GLN A 153 -12.37 13.34 -8.16
C GLN A 153 -11.00 12.67 -8.01
N PRO A 154 -10.09 12.79 -8.98
CA PRO A 154 -8.78 12.18 -8.85
C PRO A 154 -8.04 12.88 -7.71
N GLU A 155 -7.34 12.08 -6.89
CA GLU A 155 -6.58 12.59 -5.76
C GLU A 155 -5.49 13.56 -6.24
N ARG A 156 -5.48 14.77 -5.69
CA ARG A 156 -4.49 15.78 -6.04
C ARG A 156 -3.18 15.49 -5.32
N ILE A 157 -2.15 15.18 -6.09
CA ILE A 157 -0.79 14.97 -5.58
C ILE A 157 -0.01 16.29 -5.69
N VAL A 158 0.51 16.80 -4.57
CA VAL A 158 1.19 18.10 -4.55
C VAL A 158 2.65 18.04 -5.02
N SER A 159 3.33 16.94 -4.75
CA SER A 159 4.72 16.70 -5.14
C SER A 159 5.00 15.20 -5.19
N VAL A 160 6.10 14.79 -5.82
CA VAL A 160 6.47 13.38 -5.97
C VAL A 160 7.91 13.17 -5.50
N VAL A 161 8.13 12.14 -4.68
CA VAL A 161 9.45 11.70 -4.20
C VAL A 161 9.87 10.42 -4.94
N GLY A 162 11.08 10.41 -5.51
CA GLY A 162 11.58 9.33 -6.39
C GLY A 162 11.70 9.78 -7.86
N ALA A 163 11.93 8.90 -8.83
CA ALA A 163 12.17 7.46 -8.75
C ALA A 163 13.62 7.11 -8.33
N ALA A 164 13.90 5.82 -8.10
CA ALA A 164 15.18 5.37 -7.55
C ALA A 164 16.34 5.22 -8.56
N ALA A 165 16.09 5.40 -9.86
CA ALA A 165 17.06 5.18 -10.93
C ALA A 165 16.96 6.28 -11.97
N SER A 166 18.11 6.67 -12.52
CA SER A 166 18.20 7.47 -13.74
C SER A 166 18.38 6.54 -14.94
N SER A 167 17.88 6.94 -16.11
CA SER A 167 18.05 6.21 -17.37
C SER A 167 19.41 6.49 -18.05
N ALA A 168 20.40 6.98 -17.29
CA ALA A 168 21.68 7.39 -17.85
C ALA A 168 22.50 6.17 -18.32
N PRO A 169 23.08 6.21 -19.53
CA PRO A 169 23.90 5.13 -20.09
C PRO A 169 25.27 5.01 -19.41
#